data_AF-A0A920E1V2-F1
#
_entry.id   AF-A0A920E1V2-F1
#
_cell.length_a   1.000
_cell.length_b   1.000
_cell.length_c   1.000
_cell.angle_alpha   90.00
_cell.angle_beta   90.00
_cell.angle_gamma   90.00
#
_symmetry.space_group_name_H-M   'P 1'
#
loop_
_entity.id
_entity.type
_entity.pdbx_description
1 polymer ?
#
loop_
_entity_poly.entity_id
_entity_poly.type
_entity_poly.pdbx_seq_one_letter_code
_entity_poly.pdbx_strand_id
1 'polypeptide(L)'
;MLEGIICPNCGASLEDVDIKESLTCRYCKVNLKDRKYLDFLEYLMANGLIEDLDFFDQKVYSEDVERLEPDDEEDVDPAEFEKKKDIFSLYESEMEMYKQKAEDEEIKGYEDFEGIEEEWEDFNQRDSKDSES
;
A
#
# COMPACT_ATOMS: atom_id res chain seq x y z
N MET A 1 16.34 -19.68 -21.42
CA MET A 1 16.16 -21.11 -21.13
C MET A 1 15.10 -21.12 -20.05
N LEU A 2 13.82 -21.15 -20.44
CA LEU A 2 12.73 -21.25 -19.47
C LEU A 2 12.69 -22.72 -19.06
N GLU A 3 13.15 -23.00 -17.85
CA GLU A 3 12.91 -24.30 -17.23
C GLU A 3 11.40 -24.48 -17.21
N GLY A 4 10.90 -25.44 -17.97
CA GLY A 4 9.46 -25.65 -18.12
C GLY A 4 8.81 -25.87 -16.75
N ILE A 5 7.62 -25.32 -16.56
CA ILE A 5 6.86 -25.47 -15.32
C ILE A 5 6.57 -26.95 -15.11
N ILE A 6 6.83 -27.49 -13.92
CA ILE A 6 6.54 -28.89 -13.60
C ILE A 6 5.42 -28.94 -12.58
N CYS A 7 4.41 -29.78 -12.82
CA CYS A 7 3.33 -29.99 -11.87
C CYS A 7 3.88 -30.58 -10.56
N PRO A 8 3.64 -29.96 -9.39
CA PRO A 8 4.15 -30.46 -8.11
C PRO A 8 3.49 -31.78 -7.67
N ASN A 9 2.36 -32.16 -8.28
CA ASN A 9 1.64 -33.38 -7.94
C ASN A 9 2.03 -34.60 -8.80
N CYS A 10 2.15 -34.43 -10.13
CA CYS A 10 2.39 -35.54 -11.05
C CYS A 10 3.74 -35.47 -11.79
N GLY A 11 4.52 -34.40 -11.63
CA GLY A 11 5.80 -34.24 -12.31
C GLY A 11 5.71 -34.02 -13.82
N ALA A 12 4.50 -33.80 -14.37
CA ALA A 12 4.32 -33.49 -15.78
C ALA A 12 4.72 -32.05 -16.10
N SER A 13 5.33 -31.82 -17.26
CA SER A 13 5.62 -30.47 -17.77
C SER A 13 4.31 -29.77 -18.15
N LEU A 14 4.07 -28.60 -17.59
CA LEU A 14 2.94 -27.72 -17.86
C LEU A 14 3.41 -26.55 -18.73
N GLU A 15 2.53 -26.09 -19.61
CA GLU A 15 2.75 -24.89 -20.41
C GLU A 15 2.24 -23.65 -19.66
N ASP A 16 2.91 -22.51 -19.84
CA ASP A 16 2.59 -21.24 -19.18
C ASP A 16 1.14 -20.80 -19.44
N VAL A 17 0.66 -21.01 -20.67
CA VAL A 17 -0.73 -20.73 -21.08
C VAL A 17 -1.75 -21.51 -20.26
N ASP A 18 -1.44 -22.76 -19.92
CA ASP A 18 -2.36 -23.66 -19.24
C ASP A 18 -2.54 -23.27 -17.78
N ILE A 19 -1.43 -22.87 -17.15
CA ILE A 19 -1.37 -22.37 -15.78
C ILE A 19 -2.10 -21.03 -15.65
N LYS A 20 -1.94 -20.15 -16.64
CA LYS A 20 -2.56 -18.81 -16.65
C LYS A 20 -4.07 -18.87 -16.80
N GLU A 21 -4.59 -19.79 -17.60
CA GLU A 21 -6.05 -19.99 -17.76
C GLU A 21 -6.69 -20.68 -16.55
N SER A 22 -6.01 -21.69 -16.00
CA SER A 22 -6.50 -22.40 -14.84
C SER A 22 -5.34 -22.99 -14.06
N LEU A 23 -5.28 -22.72 -12.76
CA LEU A 23 -4.36 -23.35 -11.80
C LEU A 23 -4.61 -24.86 -11.61
N THR A 24 -5.17 -25.54 -12.61
CA THR A 24 -5.46 -26.96 -12.60
C THR A 24 -4.52 -27.66 -13.58
N CYS A 25 -3.84 -28.70 -13.10
CA CYS A 25 -2.98 -29.50 -13.96
C CYS A 25 -3.81 -30.24 -15.02
N ARG A 26 -3.49 -30.11 -16.32
CA ARG A 26 -4.20 -30.84 -17.38
C ARG A 26 -4.01 -32.36 -17.35
N TYR A 27 -2.89 -32.84 -16.79
CA TYR A 27 -2.57 -34.27 -16.71
C TYR A 27 -3.25 -35.00 -15.55
N CYS A 28 -3.14 -34.46 -14.34
CA CYS A 28 -3.70 -35.10 -13.14
C CYS A 28 -5.05 -34.51 -12.71
N LYS A 29 -5.50 -33.42 -13.33
CA LYS A 29 -6.75 -32.69 -13.01
C LYS A 29 -6.85 -32.22 -11.56
N VAL A 30 -5.73 -32.19 -10.86
CA VAL A 30 -5.66 -31.65 -9.49
C VAL A 30 -5.62 -30.13 -9.57
N ASN A 31 -6.45 -29.50 -8.74
CA ASN A 31 -6.40 -28.06 -8.52
C ASN A 31 -5.16 -27.75 -7.66
N LEU A 32 -4.28 -26.93 -8.20
CA LEU A 32 -3.03 -26.51 -7.58
C LEU A 32 -3.22 -25.27 -6.68
N LYS A 33 -4.42 -24.65 -6.67
CA LYS A 33 -4.80 -23.57 -5.76
C LYS A 33 -5.14 -24.13 -4.37
N ASP A 34 -4.12 -24.68 -3.72
CA ASP A 34 -4.21 -25.32 -2.40
C ASP A 34 -2.94 -24.99 -1.61
N ARG A 35 -3.08 -24.81 -0.29
CA ARG A 35 -1.98 -24.52 0.63
C ARG A 35 -0.81 -25.50 0.51
N LYS A 36 -1.07 -26.78 0.21
CA LYS A 36 0.01 -27.77 0.00
C LYS A 36 0.96 -27.45 -1.15
N TYR A 37 0.59 -26.52 -2.03
CA TYR A 37 1.39 -26.10 -3.19
C TYR A 37 1.78 -24.61 -3.09
N LEU A 38 1.86 -24.05 -1.88
CA LEU A 38 2.17 -22.62 -1.64
C LEU A 38 3.48 -22.21 -2.32
N ASP A 39 4.57 -22.94 -2.09
CA ASP A 39 5.87 -22.69 -2.71
C ASP A 39 5.80 -22.65 -4.25
N PHE A 40 4.95 -23.49 -4.84
CA PHE A 40 4.73 -23.51 -6.28
C PHE A 40 3.95 -22.29 -6.76
N LEU A 41 2.92 -21.87 -6.02
CA LEU A 41 2.16 -20.65 -6.32
C LEU A 41 3.02 -19.39 -6.18
N GLU A 42 3.87 -19.31 -5.15
CA GLU A 42 4.83 -18.23 -4.96
C GLU A 42 5.86 -18.20 -6.10
N TYR A 43 6.38 -19.35 -6.51
CA TYR A 43 7.26 -19.42 -7.69
C TYR A 43 6.57 -18.87 -8.94
N LEU A 44 5.31 -19.24 -9.19
CA LEU A 44 4.56 -18.74 -10.34
C LEU A 44 4.36 -17.22 -10.27
N MET A 45 4.09 -16.67 -9.08
CA MET A 45 3.95 -15.23 -8.86
C MET A 45 5.29 -14.49 -9.04
N ALA A 46 6.37 -14.98 -8.43
CA ALA A 46 7.70 -14.37 -8.51
C ALA A 46 8.27 -14.32 -9.94
N ASN A 47 7.92 -15.31 -10.78
CA ASN A 47 8.27 -15.34 -12.20
C ASN A 47 7.28 -14.57 -13.09
N GLY A 48 6.21 -13.99 -12.54
CA GLY A 48 5.19 -13.25 -13.29
C GLY A 48 4.34 -14.11 -14.22
N LEU A 49 4.23 -15.41 -13.94
CA LEU A 49 3.43 -16.35 -14.73
C LEU A 49 1.93 -16.23 -14.39
N ILE A 50 1.63 -15.75 -13.18
CA ILE A 50 0.28 -15.48 -12.68
C ILE A 50 0.27 -14.11 -12.02
N GLU A 51 -0.67 -13.26 -12.44
CA GLU A 51 -0.91 -11.92 -11.87
C GLU A 51 -2.15 -11.90 -10.95
N ASP A 52 -3.13 -12.78 -11.20
CA ASP A 52 -4.44 -12.78 -10.53
C ASP A 52 -4.54 -13.76 -9.34
N LEU A 53 -3.43 -13.99 -8.61
CA LEU A 53 -3.49 -14.78 -7.39
C LEU A 53 -3.91 -13.90 -6.22
N ASP A 54 -5.12 -14.13 -5.71
CA ASP A 54 -5.65 -13.41 -4.55
C ASP A 54 -4.85 -13.77 -3.28
N PHE A 55 -4.05 -12.82 -2.80
CA PHE A 55 -3.28 -12.92 -1.56
C PHE A 55 -4.18 -13.08 -0.32
N PHE A 56 -5.43 -12.63 -0.41
CA PHE A 56 -6.40 -12.74 0.67
C PHE A 56 -7.20 -14.06 0.63
N ASP A 57 -6.86 -14.99 -0.27
CA ASP A 57 -7.50 -16.31 -0.29
C ASP A 57 -7.12 -17.08 0.97
N GLN A 58 -8.03 -17.06 1.95
CA GLN A 58 -7.88 -17.72 3.23
C GLN A 58 -7.67 -19.23 3.08
N LYS A 59 -8.00 -19.87 1.96
CA LYS A 59 -7.69 -21.30 1.75
C LYS A 59 -6.22 -21.57 1.47
N VAL A 60 -5.50 -20.58 0.95
CA VAL A 60 -4.09 -20.68 0.58
C VAL A 60 -3.23 -20.02 1.67
N TYR A 61 -3.61 -18.81 2.09
CA TYR A 61 -2.84 -17.94 2.98
C TYR A 61 -3.37 -17.85 4.42
N SER A 62 -4.23 -18.77 4.88
CA SER A 62 -4.85 -18.69 6.22
C SER A 62 -3.89 -18.57 7.40
N GLU A 63 -2.67 -19.12 7.29
CA GLU A 63 -1.76 -19.24 8.43
C GLU A 63 -0.94 -17.96 8.65
N ASP A 64 -0.70 -17.18 7.59
CA ASP A 64 0.06 -15.91 7.64
C ASP A 64 -0.85 -14.70 7.88
N VAL A 65 -2.17 -14.91 7.91
CA VAL A 65 -3.13 -13.90 8.39
C VAL A 65 -3.10 -13.94 9.92
N GLU A 66 -2.11 -13.27 10.50
CA GLU A 66 -2.14 -12.89 11.89
C GLU A 66 -3.40 -12.04 12.10
N ARG A 67 -4.40 -12.64 12.77
CA ARG A 67 -5.46 -11.85 13.37
C ARG A 67 -4.80 -11.15 14.54
N LEU A 68 -4.40 -9.89 14.32
CA LEU A 68 -4.20 -8.96 15.42
C LEU A 68 -5.52 -8.94 16.18
N GLU A 69 -5.55 -9.61 17.32
CA GLU A 69 -6.68 -9.46 18.22
C GLU A 69 -6.70 -7.99 18.66
N PRO A 70 -7.86 -7.39 18.96
CA PRO A 70 -7.89 -6.02 19.50
C PRO A 70 -7.07 -5.87 20.79
N ASP A 71 -6.74 -6.99 21.46
CA ASP A 71 -5.84 -7.03 22.62
C ASP A 71 -4.33 -7.04 22.24
N ASP A 72 -3.98 -7.28 20.97
CA ASP A 72 -2.61 -7.17 20.42
C ASP A 72 -2.27 -5.73 19.97
N GLU A 73 -3.26 -4.84 19.94
CA GLU A 73 -3.06 -3.41 19.71
C GLU A 73 -2.33 -2.85 20.93
N GLU A 74 -1.08 -2.41 20.77
CA GLU A 74 -0.37 -1.75 21.86
C GLU A 74 -1.19 -0.53 22.30
N ASP A 75 -1.55 -0.46 23.60
CA ASP A 75 -2.16 0.70 24.26
C ASP A 75 -1.18 1.88 24.29
N VAL A 76 -0.75 2.33 23.11
CA VAL A 76 0.14 3.45 22.92
C VAL A 76 -0.72 4.69 23.01
N ASP A 77 -0.60 5.43 24.12
CA ASP A 77 -1.29 6.71 24.28
C ASP A 77 -0.76 7.68 23.20
N PRO A 78 -1.59 8.14 22.24
CA PRO A 78 -1.15 9.09 21.23
C PRO A 78 -0.62 10.40 21.84
N ALA A 79 -1.03 10.73 23.06
CA ALA A 79 -0.56 11.90 23.80
C ALA A 79 0.91 11.76 24.25
N GLU A 80 1.48 10.55 24.29
CA GLU A 80 2.92 10.36 24.57
C GLU A 80 3.79 10.86 23.41
N PHE A 81 3.26 10.82 22.18
CA PHE A 81 3.93 11.26 20.95
C PHE A 81 3.53 12.69 20.54
N GLU A 82 2.47 13.22 21.13
CA GLU A 82 2.11 14.63 21.01
C GLU A 82 3.23 15.48 21.65
N LYS A 83 3.92 16.26 20.82
CA LYS A 83 4.98 17.15 21.29
C LYS A 83 4.40 18.10 22.33
N LYS A 84 5.00 18.13 23.52
CA LYS A 84 4.58 19.03 24.60
C LYS A 84 4.52 20.48 24.08
N LYS A 85 3.48 21.19 24.49
CA LYS A 85 3.22 22.61 24.14
C LYS A 85 4.45 23.52 24.28
N ASP A 86 5.36 23.21 25.19
CA ASP A 86 6.62 23.94 25.38
C ASP A 86 7.53 23.90 24.15
N ILE A 87 7.51 22.81 23.37
CA ILE A 87 8.27 22.67 22.11
C ILE A 87 7.64 23.53 21.01
N PHE A 88 6.31 23.57 20.95
CA PHE A 88 5.58 24.44 20.01
C PHE A 88 5.81 25.92 20.31
N SER A 89 5.83 26.29 21.59
CA SER A 89 6.07 27.68 22.04
C SER A 89 7.42 28.23 21.54
N LEU A 90 8.47 27.40 21.52
CA LEU A 90 9.78 27.81 21.00
C LEU A 90 9.73 28.10 19.50
N TYR A 91 9.07 27.23 18.73
CA TYR A 91 8.93 27.40 17.28
C TYR A 91 8.05 28.60 16.92
N GLU A 92 6.93 28.79 17.64
CA GLU A 92 6.07 29.98 17.49
C GLU A 92 6.84 31.27 17.77
N SER A 93 7.61 31.32 18.86
CA SER A 93 8.40 32.51 19.21
C SER A 93 9.50 32.83 18.19
N GLU A 94 10.11 31.79 17.61
CA GLU A 94 11.10 31.95 16.55
C GLU A 94 10.43 32.44 15.25
N MET A 95 9.25 31.90 14.92
CA MET A 95 8.46 32.31 13.75
C MET A 95 7.96 33.76 13.88
N GLU A 96 7.51 34.18 15.06
CA GLU A 96 7.16 35.57 15.35
C GLU A 96 8.35 36.53 15.18
N MET A 97 9.56 36.11 15.57
CA MET A 97 10.78 36.89 15.34
C MET A 97 11.08 37.03 13.84
N TYR A 98 10.88 35.98 13.04
CA TYR A 98 11.04 36.06 11.58
C TYR A 98 9.98 36.94 10.92
N LYS A 99 8.72 36.92 11.39
CA LYS A 99 7.67 37.84 10.95
C LYS A 99 8.05 39.29 11.20
N GLN A 100 8.46 39.62 12.43
CA GLN A 100 8.91 40.97 12.78
C GLN A 100 10.11 41.42 11.93
N LYS A 101 11.07 40.52 11.69
CA LYS A 101 12.22 40.82 10.82
C LYS A 101 11.84 41.03 9.35
N ALA A 102 10.83 40.32 8.83
CA ALA A 102 10.33 40.50 7.47
C ALA A 102 9.49 41.79 7.31
N GLU A 103 8.87 42.28 8.38
CA GLU A 103 8.19 43.58 8.41
C GLU A 103 9.19 44.77 8.49
N ASP A 104 10.28 44.62 9.26
CA ASP A 104 11.27 45.67 9.51
C ASP A 104 12.38 45.78 8.44
N GLU A 105 12.84 44.65 7.91
CA GLU A 105 13.76 44.56 6.77
C GLU A 105 13.02 43.82 5.65
N GLU A 106 13.00 44.37 4.44
CA GLU A 106 12.32 43.81 3.24
C GLU A 106 12.94 42.45 2.81
N ILE A 107 12.84 41.43 3.67
CA ILE A 107 13.37 40.08 3.49
C ILE A 107 12.45 39.38 2.51
N LYS A 108 12.88 39.29 1.25
CA LYS A 108 12.20 38.49 0.23
C LYS A 108 12.23 37.01 0.62
N GLY A 109 11.09 36.49 1.08
CA GLY A 109 10.90 35.05 1.28
C GLY A 109 9.91 34.65 2.38
N TYR A 110 9.40 35.59 3.18
CA TYR A 110 8.35 35.31 4.15
C TYR A 110 7.05 36.01 3.73
N GLU A 111 6.18 35.29 3.03
CA GLU A 111 4.81 35.71 2.72
C GLU A 111 3.87 34.83 3.55
N ASP A 112 3.00 35.46 4.35
CA ASP A 112 1.95 34.73 5.06
C ASP A 112 1.03 34.11 4.00
N PHE A 113 0.85 32.79 4.05
CA PHE A 113 -0.03 32.09 3.13
C PHE A 113 -1.46 32.60 3.34
N GLU A 114 -2.02 33.33 2.37
CA GLU A 114 -3.36 33.93 2.43
C GLU A 114 -4.51 32.90 2.52
N GLY A 115 -4.16 31.61 2.48
CA GLY A 115 -5.13 30.52 2.39
C GLY A 115 -5.60 30.34 0.96
N ILE A 116 -6.22 29.20 0.72
CA ILE A 116 -7.02 28.99 -0.48
C ILE A 116 -8.46 29.20 -0.02
N GLU A 117 -9.17 30.19 -0.58
CA GLU A 117 -10.60 30.43 -0.28
C GLU A 117 -11.52 29.32 -0.79
N GLU A 118 -10.97 28.39 -1.58
CA GLU A 118 -11.72 27.26 -2.11
C GLU A 118 -11.97 26.20 -1.04
N GLU A 119 -13.25 25.89 -0.82
CA GLU A 119 -13.65 24.79 0.02
C GLU A 119 -13.06 23.48 -0.52
N TRP A 120 -12.54 22.64 0.38
CA TRP A 120 -11.86 21.39 0.03
C TRP A 120 -12.68 20.47 -0.89
N GLU A 121 -14.02 20.56 -0.81
CA GLU A 121 -14.94 19.84 -1.68
C GLU A 121 -14.89 20.32 -3.14
N ASP A 122 -14.67 21.60 -3.38
CA ASP A 122 -14.60 22.18 -4.72
C ASP A 122 -13.27 21.85 -5.41
N PHE A 123 -12.16 21.82 -4.67
CA PHE A 123 -10.85 21.43 -5.19
C PHE A 123 -10.85 20.01 -5.77
N ASN A 124 -11.44 19.04 -5.05
CA ASN A 124 -11.54 17.64 -5.50
C ASN A 124 -12.53 17.42 -6.65
N GLN A 125 -13.42 18.39 -6.93
CA GLN A 125 -14.39 18.33 -8.02
C GLN A 125 -13.87 18.95 -9.33
N ARG A 126 -12.68 19.55 -9.35
CA ARG A 126 -12.14 20.19 -10.56
C ARG A 126 -11.88 19.18 -11.68
N ASP A 127 -11.25 18.05 -11.35
CA ASP A 127 -10.93 17.00 -12.33
C ASP A 127 -12.17 16.29 -12.89
N SER A 128 -13.30 16.30 -12.16
CA SER A 128 -14.55 15.71 -12.66
C SER A 128 -15.30 16.65 -13.59
N LYS A 129 -15.24 17.97 -13.38
CA LYS A 129 -15.93 18.97 -14.23
C LYS A 129 -15.23 19.23 -15.56
N ASP A 130 -13.90 19.12 -15.62
CA ASP A 130 -13.13 19.29 -16.87
C ASP A 130 -13.37 18.17 -17.91
N SER A 131 -14.04 17.08 -17.51
CA SER A 131 -14.42 15.97 -18.39
C SER A 131 -15.78 16.14 -19.09
N GLU A 132 -16.53 17.21 -18.79
CA GLU A 132 -17.87 17.47 -19.34
C GLU A 132 -17.96 18.72 -20.26
N SER A 133 -16.84 19.25 -20.76
CA SER A 133 -16.83 20.33 -21.78
C SER A 133 -16.38 19.89 -23.16
#